data_AF-A0A933JMH4-F1
#
_entry.id   AF-A0A933JMH4-F1
#
_cell.length_a   1.000
_cell.length_b   1.000
_cell.length_c   1.000
_cell.angle_alpha   90.00
_cell.angle_beta   90.00
_cell.angle_gamma   90.00
#
_symmetry.space_group_name_H-M   'P 1'
#
loop_
_entity.id
_entity.type
_entity.pdbx_description
1 polymer ?
#
loop_
_entity_poly.entity_id
_entity_poly.type
_entity_poly.pdbx_seq_one_letter_code
_entity_poly.pdbx_strand_id
1 'polypeptide(L)'
;MKRSLIRGADPQLALTIAERFAVAPRFVSVLARAKVWDELPADVAARAREICEQTHAANAALLADLVSIAEALDAERLPYAATKGSAILVAHHSFVGERHLDDIDLLVRATDLPRVDTLLTDLGATTERSPVNVDLHPLTVRTALGTKVEVHVRLPRGDQAGVLDRATPTEWRTRRVRAESSKDLINHLCHHVIAQHIEDPRPLPRHLVDVAHLKSTCEPEMFDPRVPEVRLSLELLALIERFQDDDRIEKLFASWLFPTHHSLIPSGIASRRGAAEQGSRVRPPNWTRVRSGLVFRVAEF
;
A
#
# COMPACT_ATOMS: atom_id res chain seq x y z
N MET A 1 17.10 26.69 10.51
CA MET A 1 16.14 26.74 11.63
C MET A 1 15.23 25.52 11.54
N LYS A 2 15.32 24.56 12.48
CA LYS A 2 14.33 23.46 12.57
C LYS A 2 13.02 24.07 13.07
N ARG A 3 12.03 24.30 12.21
CA ARG A 3 10.65 24.47 12.68
C ARG A 3 10.27 23.13 13.33
N SER A 4 9.93 23.15 14.61
CA SER A 4 9.41 21.96 15.29
C SER A 4 8.13 21.55 14.55
N LEU A 5 8.19 20.42 13.84
CA LEU A 5 7.08 19.82 13.08
C LEU A 5 5.87 19.49 13.97
N ILE A 6 6.03 19.56 15.29
CA ILE A 6 5.05 19.13 16.29
C ILE A 6 4.58 20.31 17.18
N ARG A 7 4.82 21.58 16.78
CA ARG A 7 4.30 22.70 17.57
C ARG A 7 2.77 22.80 17.44
N GLY A 8 2.07 22.29 18.44
CA GLY A 8 0.62 22.45 18.60
C GLY A 8 -0.22 21.20 18.28
N ALA A 9 0.36 20.20 17.63
CA ALA A 9 -0.31 18.93 17.36
C ALA A 9 -0.08 17.93 18.50
N ASP A 10 -1.14 17.23 18.92
CA ASP A 10 -1.03 16.08 19.83
C ASP A 10 -0.48 14.87 19.05
N PRO A 11 0.75 14.39 19.35
CA PRO A 11 1.36 13.27 18.63
C PRO A 11 0.55 11.98 18.72
N GLN A 12 -0.15 11.75 19.84
CA GLN A 12 -0.97 10.56 20.05
C GLN A 12 -2.21 10.60 19.16
N LEU A 13 -2.88 11.75 19.10
CA LEU A 13 -4.01 11.95 18.20
C LEU A 13 -3.60 11.82 16.73
N ALA A 14 -2.47 12.42 16.35
CA ALA A 14 -1.93 12.34 14.99
C ALA A 14 -1.65 10.89 14.57
N LEU A 15 -0.99 10.11 15.43
CA LEU A 15 -0.73 8.68 15.18
C LEU A 15 -2.03 7.88 15.07
N THR A 16 -2.98 8.12 15.98
CA THR A 16 -4.30 7.45 15.98
C THR A 16 -5.06 7.71 14.68
N ILE A 17 -5.07 8.95 14.19
CA ILE A 17 -5.65 9.31 12.89
C ILE A 17 -4.90 8.59 11.78
N ALA A 18 -3.57 8.61 11.79
CA ALA A 18 -2.77 7.97 10.76
C ALA A 18 -3.03 6.45 10.67
N GLU A 19 -3.19 5.75 11.80
CA GLU A 19 -3.54 4.34 11.84
C GLU A 19 -4.93 4.09 11.25
N ARG A 20 -5.90 4.91 11.66
CA ARG A 20 -7.28 4.80 11.20
C ARG A 20 -7.44 4.89 9.69
N PHE A 21 -6.57 5.66 9.03
CA PHE A 21 -6.58 5.83 7.57
C PHE A 21 -5.48 5.07 6.86
N ALA A 22 -4.80 4.15 7.56
CA ALA A 22 -3.73 3.32 7.04
C ALA A 22 -2.59 4.12 6.36
N VAL A 23 -2.28 5.28 6.93
CA VAL A 23 -1.14 6.14 6.55
C VAL A 23 -0.09 6.23 7.67
N ALA A 24 -0.28 5.48 8.76
CA ALA A 24 0.67 5.43 9.87
C ALA A 24 2.11 5.08 9.45
N PRO A 25 2.38 4.12 8.56
CA PRO A 25 3.76 3.83 8.16
C PRO A 25 4.45 5.03 7.50
N ARG A 26 3.71 5.78 6.69
CA ARG A 26 4.23 7.02 6.09
C ARG A 26 4.45 8.11 7.13
N PHE A 27 3.49 8.29 8.04
CA PHE A 27 3.62 9.24 9.15
C PHE A 27 4.89 8.95 9.96
N VAL A 28 5.13 7.69 10.32
CA VAL A 28 6.33 7.25 11.03
C VAL A 28 7.61 7.50 10.21
N SER A 29 7.61 7.22 8.90
CA SER A 29 8.76 7.53 8.03
C SER A 29 9.07 9.03 7.99
N VAL A 30 8.04 9.89 7.96
CA VAL A 30 8.22 11.35 8.02
C VAL A 30 8.84 11.78 9.35
N LEU A 31 8.36 11.26 10.48
CA LEU A 31 8.94 11.52 11.80
C LEU A 31 10.43 11.09 11.87
N ALA A 32 10.76 9.94 11.27
CA ALA A 32 12.12 9.45 11.21
C ALA A 32 13.05 10.36 10.39
N ARG A 33 12.60 10.78 9.19
CA ARG A 33 13.36 11.72 8.34
C ARG A 33 13.54 13.08 9.00
N ALA A 34 12.53 13.53 9.74
CA ALA A 34 12.57 14.78 10.50
C ALA A 34 13.50 14.72 11.74
N LYS A 35 13.93 13.52 12.15
CA LYS A 35 14.77 13.29 13.35
C LYS A 35 14.14 13.85 14.62
N VAL A 36 12.83 13.61 14.81
CA VAL A 36 12.04 14.07 15.97
C VAL A 36 11.63 12.93 16.92
N TRP A 37 12.22 11.73 16.77
CA TRP A 37 11.91 10.56 17.59
C TRP A 37 12.06 10.81 19.09
N ASP A 38 13.11 11.53 19.48
CA ASP A 38 13.42 11.84 20.88
C ASP A 38 12.48 12.90 21.48
N GLU A 39 11.66 13.56 20.65
CA GLU A 39 10.66 14.56 21.06
C GLU A 39 9.27 13.92 21.30
N LEU A 40 9.07 12.65 20.92
CA LEU A 40 7.78 11.96 21.07
C LEU A 40 7.59 11.44 22.51
N PRO A 41 6.34 11.43 23.01
CA PRO A 41 5.98 10.66 24.20
C PRO A 41 6.42 9.18 24.06
N ALA A 42 6.86 8.57 25.15
CA ALA A 42 7.49 7.25 25.11
C ALA A 42 6.56 6.14 24.57
N ASP A 43 5.27 6.23 24.88
CA ASP A 43 4.22 5.35 24.37
C ASP A 43 3.95 5.57 22.88
N VAL A 44 3.85 6.83 22.42
CA VAL A 44 3.73 7.17 20.99
C VAL A 44 4.93 6.64 20.20
N ALA A 45 6.15 6.84 20.72
CA ALA A 45 7.38 6.36 20.10
C ALA A 45 7.42 4.82 20.04
N ALA A 46 7.00 4.14 21.10
CA ALA A 46 6.92 2.68 21.14
C ALA A 46 5.92 2.15 20.10
N ARG A 47 4.71 2.74 20.03
CA ARG A 47 3.69 2.35 19.04
C ARG A 47 4.15 2.61 17.61
N ALA A 48 4.78 3.75 17.35
CA ALA A 48 5.33 4.07 16.04
C ALA A 48 6.43 3.09 15.59
N ARG A 49 7.30 2.63 16.49
CA ARG A 49 8.28 1.57 16.20
C ARG A 49 7.60 0.25 15.87
N GLU A 50 6.61 -0.14 16.66
CA GLU A 50 5.83 -1.36 16.44
C GLU A 50 5.17 -1.36 15.05
N ILE A 51 4.55 -0.24 14.65
CA ILE A 51 3.95 -0.08 13.31
C ILE A 51 5.02 -0.26 12.22
N CYS A 52 6.18 0.38 12.36
CA CYS A 52 7.27 0.25 11.40
C CYS A 52 7.74 -1.20 11.25
N GLU A 53 7.95 -1.89 12.37
CA GLU A 53 8.37 -3.30 12.40
C GLU A 53 7.32 -4.23 11.78
N GLN A 54 6.05 -4.04 12.12
CA GLN A 54 4.94 -4.82 11.59
C GLN A 54 4.77 -4.61 10.08
N THR A 55 4.76 -3.35 9.62
CA THR A 55 4.65 -3.05 8.18
C THR A 55 5.85 -3.55 7.42
N HIS A 56 7.07 -3.39 7.95
CA HIS A 56 8.27 -3.93 7.32
C HIS A 56 8.18 -5.45 7.16
N ALA A 57 7.81 -6.18 8.22
CA ALA A 57 7.71 -7.63 8.19
C ALA A 57 6.62 -8.11 7.22
N ALA A 58 5.44 -7.49 7.25
CA ALA A 58 4.33 -7.83 6.36
C ALA A 58 4.69 -7.60 4.89
N ASN A 59 5.24 -6.42 4.58
CA ASN A 59 5.64 -6.10 3.23
C ASN A 59 6.84 -6.94 2.76
N ALA A 60 7.76 -7.32 3.65
CA ALA A 60 8.85 -8.23 3.29
C ALA A 60 8.33 -9.60 2.85
N ALA A 61 7.32 -10.15 3.54
CA ALA A 61 6.68 -11.41 3.15
C ALA A 61 5.94 -11.26 1.81
N LEU A 62 5.16 -10.18 1.65
CA LEU A 62 4.44 -9.88 0.41
C LEU A 62 5.39 -9.70 -0.78
N LEU A 63 6.49 -8.97 -0.60
CA LEU A 63 7.47 -8.76 -1.67
C LEU A 63 8.24 -10.03 -2.00
N ALA A 64 8.44 -10.94 -1.05
CA ALA A 64 9.03 -12.25 -1.33
C ALA A 64 8.11 -13.10 -2.22
N ASP A 65 6.80 -13.07 -1.95
CA ASP A 65 5.80 -13.70 -2.82
C ASP A 65 5.74 -13.04 -4.20
N LEU A 66 5.72 -11.70 -4.26
CA LEU A 66 5.72 -10.96 -5.52
C LEU A 66 6.93 -11.31 -6.39
N VAL A 67 8.12 -11.38 -5.79
CA VAL A 67 9.34 -11.81 -6.51
C VAL A 67 9.21 -13.24 -7.01
N SER A 68 8.73 -14.16 -6.19
CA SER A 68 8.58 -15.58 -6.59
C SER A 68 7.59 -15.73 -7.75
N ILE A 69 6.48 -14.99 -7.72
CA ILE A 69 5.49 -14.96 -8.79
C ILE A 69 6.07 -14.31 -10.05
N ALA A 70 6.75 -13.16 -9.91
CA ALA A 70 7.41 -12.45 -11.01
C ALA A 70 8.40 -13.35 -11.76
N GLU A 71 9.24 -14.09 -11.04
CA GLU A 71 10.23 -15.01 -11.62
C GLU A 71 9.57 -16.16 -12.39
N ALA A 72 8.50 -16.73 -11.85
CA ALA A 72 7.76 -17.78 -12.52
C ALA A 72 7.07 -17.26 -13.79
N LEU A 73 6.44 -16.08 -13.74
CA LEU A 73 5.83 -15.43 -14.90
C LEU A 73 6.86 -15.11 -15.99
N ASP A 74 8.02 -14.56 -15.61
CA ASP A 74 9.10 -14.26 -16.55
C ASP A 74 9.69 -15.54 -17.18
N ALA A 75 9.82 -16.63 -16.42
CA ALA A 75 10.27 -17.93 -16.93
C ALA A 75 9.31 -18.51 -17.98
N GLU A 76 8.00 -18.37 -17.76
CA GLU A 76 6.93 -18.79 -18.67
C GLU A 76 6.65 -17.77 -19.81
N ARG A 77 7.39 -16.66 -19.82
CA ARG A 77 7.23 -15.52 -20.75
C ARG A 77 5.79 -14.99 -20.77
N LEU A 78 5.15 -14.96 -19.61
CA LEU A 78 3.81 -14.42 -19.40
C LEU A 78 3.90 -12.92 -19.07
N PRO A 79 3.37 -12.02 -19.91
CA PRO A 79 3.46 -10.60 -19.62
C PRO A 79 2.58 -10.21 -18.44
N TYR A 80 3.19 -9.46 -17.52
CA TYR A 80 2.52 -8.97 -16.31
C TYR A 80 3.01 -7.58 -15.94
N ALA A 81 2.23 -6.91 -15.10
CA ALA A 81 2.66 -5.73 -14.38
C ALA A 81 2.14 -5.80 -12.94
N ALA A 82 3.00 -5.63 -11.95
CA ALA A 82 2.59 -5.23 -10.61
C ALA A 82 1.93 -3.84 -10.71
N THR A 83 0.77 -3.67 -10.07
CA THR A 83 -0.02 -2.45 -10.16
C THR A 83 -0.27 -1.85 -8.77
N LYS A 84 -0.87 -0.65 -8.74
CA LYS A 84 -1.30 0.05 -7.52
C LYS A 84 -0.22 0.07 -6.43
N GLY A 85 -0.56 -0.37 -5.22
CA GLY A 85 0.33 -0.32 -4.07
C GLY A 85 1.60 -1.14 -4.24
N SER A 86 1.51 -2.30 -4.89
CA SER A 86 2.67 -3.14 -5.15
C SER A 86 3.65 -2.43 -6.08
N ALA A 87 3.15 -1.80 -7.15
CA ALA A 87 3.95 -0.99 -8.05
C ALA A 87 4.62 0.19 -7.33
N ILE A 88 3.87 0.92 -6.51
CA ILE A 88 4.40 2.05 -5.71
C ILE A 88 5.55 1.56 -4.81
N LEU A 89 5.36 0.44 -4.11
CA LEU A 89 6.36 -0.03 -3.15
C LEU A 89 7.66 -0.45 -3.85
N VAL A 90 7.58 -1.20 -4.95
CA VAL A 90 8.80 -1.66 -5.65
C VAL A 90 9.49 -0.57 -6.44
N ALA A 91 8.76 0.38 -7.03
CA ALA A 91 9.32 1.36 -7.97
C ALA A 91 9.61 2.73 -7.35
N HIS A 92 8.93 3.10 -6.28
CA HIS A 92 8.95 4.49 -5.79
C HIS A 92 9.35 4.65 -4.32
N HIS A 93 9.44 3.58 -3.52
CA HIS A 93 9.88 3.68 -2.12
C HIS A 93 11.30 3.18 -1.93
N SER A 94 12.07 3.94 -1.14
CA SER A 94 13.41 3.56 -0.71
C SER A 94 13.40 2.61 0.50
N PHE A 95 12.29 2.55 1.25
CA PHE A 95 12.15 1.69 2.41
C PHE A 95 10.82 0.93 2.40
N VAL A 96 10.92 -0.38 2.65
CA VAL A 96 9.79 -1.33 2.63
C VAL A 96 8.67 -0.92 3.58
N GLY A 97 9.01 -0.36 4.74
CA GLY A 97 8.03 -0.03 5.78
C GLY A 97 7.34 1.32 5.62
N GLU A 98 7.46 2.02 4.48
CA GLU A 98 6.88 3.37 4.34
C GLU A 98 5.41 3.38 3.94
N ARG A 99 4.91 2.26 3.42
CA ARG A 99 3.56 2.17 2.88
C ARG A 99 2.96 0.83 3.24
N HIS A 100 1.79 0.83 3.85
CA HIS A 100 1.05 -0.39 4.14
C HIS A 100 0.57 -1.08 2.85
N LEU A 101 0.74 -2.40 2.75
CA LEU A 101 0.15 -3.25 1.72
C LEU A 101 -0.64 -4.39 2.36
N ASP A 102 -1.80 -4.69 1.79
CA ASP A 102 -2.66 -5.79 2.21
C ASP A 102 -2.63 -6.97 1.20
N ASP A 103 -2.24 -6.68 -0.04
CA ASP A 103 -2.34 -7.57 -1.19
C ASP A 103 -1.35 -7.21 -2.31
N ILE A 104 -1.21 -8.15 -3.24
CA ILE A 104 -0.52 -7.98 -4.51
C ILE A 104 -1.57 -7.82 -5.60
N ASP A 105 -1.55 -6.68 -6.30
CA ASP A 105 -2.31 -6.50 -7.52
C ASP A 105 -1.44 -6.78 -8.75
N LEU A 106 -1.81 -7.78 -9.56
CA LEU A 106 -1.14 -8.10 -10.83
C LEU A 106 -2.09 -7.85 -12.01
N LEU A 107 -1.62 -7.13 -13.02
CA LEU A 107 -2.27 -7.09 -14.33
C LEU A 107 -1.65 -8.14 -15.23
N VAL A 108 -2.47 -8.94 -15.90
CA VAL A 108 -2.07 -9.93 -16.91
C VAL A 108 -2.98 -9.84 -18.13
N ARG A 109 -2.64 -10.53 -19.22
CA ARG A 109 -3.56 -10.66 -20.35
C ARG A 109 -4.71 -11.59 -20.02
N ALA A 110 -5.93 -11.24 -20.43
CA ALA A 110 -7.10 -12.10 -20.25
C ALA A 110 -6.91 -13.51 -20.85
N THR A 111 -6.23 -13.61 -22.00
CA THR A 111 -5.94 -14.89 -22.66
C THR A 111 -4.94 -15.77 -21.90
N ASP A 112 -4.12 -15.17 -21.03
CA ASP A 112 -3.09 -15.88 -20.26
C ASP A 112 -3.60 -16.31 -18.88
N LEU A 113 -4.80 -15.88 -18.46
CA LEU A 113 -5.34 -16.13 -17.12
C LEU A 113 -5.34 -17.62 -16.72
N PRO A 114 -5.76 -18.59 -17.56
CA PRO A 114 -5.71 -20.01 -17.18
C PRO A 114 -4.29 -20.52 -16.91
N ARG A 115 -3.29 -19.99 -17.64
CA ARG A 115 -1.88 -20.32 -17.43
C ARG A 115 -1.36 -19.70 -16.13
N VAL A 116 -1.75 -18.47 -15.85
CA VAL A 116 -1.42 -17.77 -14.60
C VAL A 116 -2.02 -18.49 -13.39
N ASP A 117 -3.28 -18.94 -13.47
CA ASP A 117 -3.93 -19.72 -12.40
C ASP A 117 -3.20 -21.03 -12.10
N THR A 118 -2.85 -21.78 -13.15
CA THR A 118 -2.07 -23.02 -13.05
C THR A 118 -0.71 -22.74 -12.38
N LEU A 119 0.00 -21.71 -12.86
CA LEU A 119 1.31 -21.31 -12.33
C LEU A 119 1.23 -20.92 -10.85
N LEU A 120 0.24 -20.11 -10.46
CA LEU A 120 0.05 -19.73 -9.06
C LEU A 120 -0.27 -20.94 -8.18
N THR A 121 -1.07 -21.87 -8.69
CA THR A 121 -1.38 -23.15 -8.02
C THR A 121 -0.13 -24.00 -7.83
N ASP A 122 0.73 -24.09 -8.86
CA ASP A 122 2.00 -24.83 -8.80
C ASP A 122 2.99 -24.20 -7.81
N LEU A 123 2.92 -22.88 -7.59
CA LEU A 123 3.62 -22.17 -6.51
C LEU A 123 3.00 -22.41 -5.11
N GLY A 124 1.96 -23.24 -5.01
CA GLY A 124 1.29 -23.57 -3.77
C GLY A 124 0.23 -22.55 -3.33
N ALA A 125 -0.21 -21.66 -4.22
CA ALA A 125 -1.31 -20.77 -3.93
C ALA A 125 -2.66 -21.51 -3.94
N THR A 126 -3.60 -21.05 -3.13
CA THR A 126 -4.96 -21.56 -3.09
C THR A 126 -5.94 -20.53 -3.61
N THR A 127 -6.78 -20.91 -4.58
CA THR A 127 -7.82 -20.04 -5.13
C THR A 127 -8.86 -19.70 -4.06
N GLU A 128 -9.11 -18.40 -3.89
CA GLU A 128 -10.23 -17.89 -3.10
C GLU A 128 -11.41 -17.64 -4.03
N ARG A 129 -12.63 -17.99 -3.61
CA ARG A 129 -13.83 -17.60 -4.37
C ARG A 129 -13.91 -16.08 -4.40
N SER A 130 -13.74 -15.46 -5.56
CA SER A 130 -14.00 -14.03 -5.71
C SER A 130 -15.52 -13.80 -5.81
N PRO A 131 -16.18 -13.18 -4.81
CA PRO A 131 -17.62 -12.97 -4.84
C PRO A 131 -18.01 -11.66 -5.57
N VAL A 132 -17.05 -10.82 -5.96
CA VAL A 132 -17.29 -9.44 -6.40
C VAL A 132 -16.38 -9.13 -7.59
N ASN A 133 -16.93 -8.55 -8.66
CA ASN A 133 -16.19 -8.06 -9.84
C ASN A 133 -15.33 -9.09 -10.62
N VAL A 134 -15.90 -10.26 -10.93
CA VAL A 134 -15.30 -11.27 -11.84
C VAL A 134 -14.83 -10.70 -13.18
N ASP A 135 -15.39 -9.56 -13.59
CA ASP A 135 -15.00 -8.87 -14.81
C ASP A 135 -13.62 -8.19 -14.73
N LEU A 136 -13.22 -7.70 -13.55
CA LEU A 136 -11.98 -6.93 -13.37
C LEU A 136 -10.85 -7.83 -12.86
N HIS A 137 -11.08 -8.57 -11.78
CA HIS A 137 -10.16 -9.54 -11.19
C HIS A 137 -10.82 -10.92 -11.09
N PRO A 138 -10.83 -11.69 -12.19
CA PRO A 138 -11.47 -13.00 -12.24
C PRO A 138 -10.81 -14.04 -11.31
N LEU A 139 -9.60 -13.76 -10.82
CA LEU A 139 -8.82 -14.67 -10.01
C LEU A 139 -8.25 -13.95 -8.77
N THR A 140 -8.59 -14.50 -7.61
CA THR A 140 -7.98 -14.13 -6.33
C THR A 140 -7.40 -15.39 -5.72
N VAL A 141 -6.14 -15.35 -5.31
CA VAL A 141 -5.48 -16.48 -4.64
C VAL A 141 -4.84 -16.03 -3.34
N ARG A 142 -4.54 -17.00 -2.48
CA ARG A 142 -3.69 -16.82 -1.30
C ARG A 142 -2.44 -17.66 -1.45
N THR A 143 -1.26 -17.06 -1.34
CA THR A 143 0.03 -17.77 -1.42
C THR A 143 0.24 -18.66 -0.20
N ALA A 144 1.27 -19.52 -0.25
CA ALA A 144 1.68 -20.34 0.90
C ALA A 144 2.08 -19.49 2.13
N LEU A 145 2.57 -18.26 1.93
CA LEU A 145 2.87 -17.31 3.01
C LEU A 145 1.64 -16.55 3.50
N GLY A 146 0.46 -16.78 2.91
CA GLY A 146 -0.79 -16.14 3.29
C GLY A 146 -1.04 -14.80 2.61
N THR A 147 -0.21 -14.38 1.66
CA THR A 147 -0.38 -13.13 0.90
C THR A 147 -1.55 -13.27 -0.05
N LYS A 148 -2.44 -12.28 -0.07
CA LYS A 148 -3.52 -12.20 -1.05
C LYS A 148 -2.97 -11.67 -2.37
N VAL A 149 -3.32 -12.32 -3.47
CA VAL A 149 -2.98 -11.87 -4.83
C VAL A 149 -4.27 -11.70 -5.61
N GLU A 150 -4.51 -10.49 -6.10
CA GLU A 150 -5.60 -10.15 -7.00
C GLU A 150 -5.05 -10.07 -8.44
N VAL A 151 -5.53 -10.95 -9.30
CA VAL A 151 -5.10 -11.00 -10.70
C VAL A 151 -6.15 -10.31 -11.56
N HIS A 152 -5.79 -9.12 -12.03
CA HIS A 152 -6.57 -8.27 -12.91
C HIS A 152 -6.30 -8.65 -14.37
N VAL A 153 -7.36 -8.70 -15.16
CA VAL A 153 -7.26 -8.84 -16.63
C VAL A 153 -7.71 -7.59 -17.37
N ARG A 154 -8.36 -6.68 -16.64
CA ARG A 154 -8.85 -5.40 -17.14
C ARG A 154 -8.60 -4.30 -16.11
N LEU A 155 -7.98 -3.22 -16.57
CA LEU A 155 -8.06 -1.95 -15.88
C LEU A 155 -9.44 -1.32 -16.15
N PRO A 156 -10.06 -0.67 -15.17
CA PRO A 156 -11.37 -0.04 -15.34
C PRO A 156 -11.43 1.03 -16.45
N ARG A 157 -10.30 1.68 -16.74
CA ARG A 157 -10.08 2.50 -17.95
C ARG A 157 -8.66 2.30 -18.45
N GLY A 158 -8.48 2.48 -19.75
CA GLY A 158 -7.18 2.50 -20.40
C GLY A 158 -6.90 1.30 -21.29
N ASP A 159 -5.73 1.35 -21.91
CA ASP A 159 -5.21 0.34 -22.83
C ASP A 159 -4.36 -0.67 -22.04
N GLN A 160 -4.96 -1.78 -21.63
CA GLN A 160 -4.29 -2.79 -20.80
C GLN A 160 -3.12 -3.45 -21.53
N ALA A 161 -3.25 -3.68 -22.83
CA ALA A 161 -2.16 -4.21 -23.64
C ALA A 161 -0.99 -3.22 -23.63
N GLY A 162 -1.28 -1.94 -23.85
CA GLY A 162 -0.27 -0.88 -23.76
C GLY A 162 0.36 -0.74 -22.38
N VAL A 163 -0.40 -0.90 -21.28
CA VAL A 163 0.17 -0.89 -19.92
C VAL A 163 1.14 -2.06 -19.72
N LEU A 164 0.76 -3.26 -20.15
CA LEU A 164 1.64 -4.44 -20.09
C LEU A 164 2.90 -4.26 -20.94
N ASP A 165 2.77 -3.69 -22.14
CA ASP A 165 3.89 -3.44 -23.04
C ASP A 165 4.84 -2.35 -22.50
N ARG A 166 4.30 -1.36 -21.77
CA ARG A 166 5.07 -0.30 -21.11
C ARG A 166 5.53 -0.66 -19.70
N ALA A 167 5.18 -1.83 -19.17
CA ALA A 167 5.57 -2.25 -17.84
C ALA A 167 7.10 -2.29 -17.73
N THR A 168 7.64 -1.54 -16.78
CA THR A 168 9.08 -1.35 -16.62
C THR A 168 9.65 -2.40 -15.67
N PRO A 169 10.76 -3.07 -16.02
CA PRO A 169 11.47 -3.89 -15.06
C PRO A 169 12.07 -2.99 -13.97
N THR A 170 11.74 -3.30 -12.73
CA THR A 170 12.20 -2.60 -11.53
C THR A 170 13.03 -3.56 -10.69
N GLU A 171 14.20 -3.11 -10.23
CA GLU A 171 15.07 -3.92 -9.38
C GLU A 171 14.66 -3.81 -7.91
N TRP A 172 14.38 -4.95 -7.29
CA TRP A 172 14.09 -5.10 -5.88
C TRP A 172 15.07 -6.11 -5.26
N ARG A 173 16.00 -5.65 -4.41
CA ARG A 173 17.01 -6.49 -3.74
C ARG A 173 17.68 -7.51 -4.69
N THR A 174 18.16 -7.06 -5.84
CA THR A 174 18.79 -7.85 -6.94
C THR A 174 17.85 -8.69 -7.81
N ARG A 175 16.54 -8.71 -7.51
CA ARG A 175 15.53 -9.43 -8.29
C ARG A 175 14.75 -8.45 -9.13
N ARG A 176 14.14 -8.91 -10.23
CA ARG A 176 13.39 -8.05 -11.14
C ARG A 176 11.90 -8.31 -10.99
N VAL A 177 11.14 -7.23 -10.90
CA VAL A 177 9.68 -7.25 -10.95
C VAL A 177 9.25 -6.25 -12.01
N ARG A 178 8.33 -6.62 -12.90
CA ARG A 178 7.74 -5.67 -13.83
C ARG A 178 6.64 -4.89 -13.13
N ALA A 179 6.74 -3.57 -13.09
CA ALA A 179 5.73 -2.69 -12.52
C ALA A 179 5.10 -1.81 -13.59
N GLU A 180 3.88 -1.33 -13.36
CA GLU A 180 3.29 -0.28 -14.18
C GLU A 180 4.26 0.90 -14.34
N SER A 181 4.33 1.47 -15.54
CA SER A 181 5.05 2.73 -15.74
C SER A 181 4.44 3.81 -14.84
N SER A 182 5.23 4.78 -14.37
CA SER A 182 4.73 5.80 -13.45
C SER A 182 3.52 6.55 -13.98
N LYS A 183 3.48 6.82 -15.30
CA LYS A 183 2.34 7.43 -15.97
C LYS A 183 1.08 6.56 -15.90
N ASP A 184 1.21 5.28 -16.18
CA ASP A 184 0.09 4.33 -16.14
C ASP A 184 -0.40 4.14 -14.70
N LEU A 185 0.53 4.02 -13.75
CA LEU A 185 0.26 3.91 -12.32
C LEU A 185 -0.51 5.11 -11.76
N ILE A 186 -0.09 6.35 -12.10
CA ILE A 186 -0.78 7.58 -11.69
C ILE A 186 -2.23 7.57 -12.20
N ASN A 187 -2.43 7.25 -13.49
CA ASN A 187 -3.77 7.19 -14.08
C ASN A 187 -4.62 6.11 -13.39
N HIS A 188 -4.05 4.92 -13.19
CA HIS A 188 -4.72 3.80 -12.54
C HIS A 188 -5.14 4.15 -11.11
N LEU A 189 -4.24 4.69 -10.29
CA LEU A 189 -4.55 5.06 -8.89
C LEU A 189 -5.65 6.12 -8.80
N CYS A 190 -5.53 7.20 -9.57
CA CYS A 190 -6.53 8.27 -9.60
C CYS A 190 -7.89 7.73 -10.01
N HIS A 191 -7.94 6.89 -11.04
CA HIS A 191 -9.19 6.31 -11.49
C HIS A 191 -9.76 5.29 -10.48
N HIS A 192 -8.94 4.41 -9.91
CA HIS A 192 -9.35 3.43 -8.91
C HIS A 192 -10.08 4.13 -7.76
N VAL A 193 -9.47 5.17 -7.21
CA VAL A 193 -9.99 5.86 -6.02
C VAL A 193 -11.22 6.70 -6.33
N ILE A 194 -11.23 7.43 -7.44
CA ILE A 194 -12.31 8.39 -7.75
C ILE A 194 -13.51 7.71 -8.42
N ALA A 195 -13.29 6.71 -9.27
CA ALA A 195 -14.34 6.14 -10.11
C ALA A 195 -14.82 4.76 -9.66
N GLN A 196 -13.94 3.90 -9.12
CA GLN A 196 -14.35 2.52 -8.75
C GLN A 196 -14.98 2.43 -7.37
N HIS A 197 -14.69 3.37 -6.46
CA HIS A 197 -15.41 3.49 -5.20
C HIS A 197 -16.63 4.41 -5.35
N ILE A 198 -17.44 4.26 -6.40
CA ILE A 198 -18.57 5.18 -6.64
C ILE A 198 -19.62 5.15 -5.52
N GLU A 199 -19.72 4.01 -4.82
CA GLU A 199 -20.58 3.85 -3.64
C GLU A 199 -20.02 4.59 -2.40
N ASP A 200 -18.72 4.88 -2.42
CA ASP A 200 -18.01 5.63 -1.39
C ASP A 200 -16.91 6.51 -2.02
N PRO A 201 -17.28 7.60 -2.72
CA PRO A 201 -16.37 8.37 -3.59
C PRO A 201 -15.36 9.22 -2.80
N ARG A 202 -15.16 8.90 -1.52
CA ARG A 202 -14.23 9.60 -0.65
C ARG A 202 -12.80 9.26 -1.09
N PRO A 203 -11.95 10.27 -1.39
CA PRO A 203 -10.53 10.01 -1.60
C PRO A 203 -9.96 9.46 -0.30
N LEU A 204 -9.55 8.20 -0.31
CA LEU A 204 -8.89 7.60 0.84
C LEU A 204 -7.64 8.44 1.14
N PRO A 205 -7.37 8.84 2.38
CA PRO A 205 -6.16 9.62 2.71
C PRO A 205 -4.87 8.96 2.22
N ARG A 206 -4.86 7.62 2.13
CA ARG A 206 -3.80 6.83 1.50
C ARG A 206 -3.55 7.20 0.03
N HIS A 207 -4.61 7.45 -0.74
CA HIS A 207 -4.53 7.93 -2.13
C HIS A 207 -3.78 9.25 -2.23
N LEU A 208 -4.15 10.22 -1.39
CA LEU A 208 -3.53 11.54 -1.41
C LEU A 208 -2.05 11.47 -1.01
N VAL A 209 -1.72 10.59 -0.06
CA VAL A 209 -0.32 10.28 0.30
C VAL A 209 0.43 9.66 -0.87
N ASP A 210 -0.16 8.69 -1.57
CA ASP A 210 0.43 8.03 -2.74
C ASP A 210 0.65 9.05 -3.88
N VAL A 211 -0.35 9.88 -4.19
CA VAL A 211 -0.24 10.95 -5.21
C VAL A 211 0.81 11.98 -4.84
N ALA A 212 0.85 12.43 -3.59
CA ALA A 212 1.87 13.36 -3.11
C ALA A 212 3.28 12.77 -3.21
N HIS A 213 3.43 11.48 -2.87
CA HIS A 213 4.69 10.77 -2.99
C HIS A 213 5.12 10.67 -4.46
N LEU A 214 4.23 10.22 -5.35
CA LEU A 214 4.51 10.14 -6.79
C LEU A 214 4.84 11.51 -7.40
N LYS A 215 4.14 12.58 -6.99
CA LYS A 215 4.42 13.96 -7.43
C LYS A 215 5.82 14.42 -7.02
N SER A 216 6.36 13.89 -5.92
CA SER A 216 7.72 14.20 -5.45
C SER A 216 8.82 13.36 -6.10
N THR A 217 8.48 12.23 -6.72
CA THR A 217 9.46 11.26 -7.26
C THR A 217 9.40 11.10 -8.79
N CYS A 218 8.36 11.62 -9.44
CA CYS A 218 8.13 11.48 -10.87
C CYS A 218 8.19 12.84 -11.57
N GLU A 219 8.50 12.81 -12.86
CA GLU A 219 8.48 14.02 -13.69
C GLU A 219 7.04 14.58 -13.83
N PRO A 220 6.85 15.91 -13.84
CA PRO A 220 5.53 16.53 -13.89
C PRO A 220 4.67 16.09 -15.08
N GLU A 221 5.25 15.82 -16.25
CA GLU A 221 4.55 15.39 -17.46
C GLU A 221 3.88 14.00 -17.34
N MET A 222 4.23 13.22 -16.32
CA MET A 222 3.58 11.94 -16.04
C MET A 222 2.16 12.12 -15.51
N PHE A 223 1.84 13.32 -15.00
CA PHE A 223 0.50 13.70 -14.59
C PHE A 223 -0.22 14.35 -15.76
N ASP A 224 -1.22 13.69 -16.34
CA ASP A 224 -2.03 14.26 -17.42
C ASP A 224 -3.30 14.92 -16.85
N PRO A 225 -3.34 16.25 -16.64
CA PRO A 225 -4.51 16.93 -16.08
C PRO A 225 -5.71 16.95 -17.04
N ARG A 226 -5.57 16.44 -18.27
CA ARG A 226 -6.71 16.23 -19.18
C ARG A 226 -7.52 15.00 -18.79
N VAL A 227 -6.93 14.09 -18.02
CA VAL A 227 -7.65 12.97 -17.39
C VAL A 227 -8.37 13.52 -16.16
N PRO A 228 -9.72 13.51 -16.11
CA PRO A 228 -10.49 14.16 -15.05
C PRO A 228 -10.12 13.69 -13.64
N GLU A 229 -9.87 12.40 -13.46
CA GLU A 229 -9.53 11.79 -12.16
C GLU A 229 -8.14 12.22 -11.68
N VAL A 230 -7.17 12.36 -12.59
CA VAL A 230 -5.84 12.88 -12.26
C VAL A 230 -5.94 14.35 -11.86
N ARG A 231 -6.67 15.16 -12.64
CA ARG A 231 -6.91 16.56 -12.32
C ARG A 231 -7.55 16.73 -10.94
N LEU A 232 -8.62 15.98 -10.67
CA LEU A 232 -9.32 16.06 -9.38
C LEU A 232 -8.40 15.65 -8.21
N SER A 233 -7.58 14.61 -8.39
CA SER A 233 -6.60 14.20 -7.36
C SER A 233 -5.56 15.29 -7.08
N LEU A 234 -5.07 15.97 -8.12
CA LEU A 234 -4.12 17.08 -8.00
C LEU A 234 -4.76 18.32 -7.38
N GLU A 235 -6.00 18.65 -7.74
CA GLU A 235 -6.75 19.75 -7.16
C GLU A 235 -7.01 19.51 -5.66
N LEU A 236 -7.40 18.29 -5.28
CA LEU A 236 -7.56 17.89 -3.87
C LEU A 236 -6.25 18.00 -3.10
N LEU A 237 -5.13 17.53 -3.68
CA LEU A 237 -3.82 17.65 -3.06
C LEU A 237 -3.42 19.12 -2.89
N ALA A 238 -3.57 19.94 -3.93
CA ALA A 238 -3.26 21.37 -3.88
C ALA A 238 -4.14 22.12 -2.86
N LEU A 239 -5.40 21.71 -2.71
CA LEU A 239 -6.31 22.25 -1.72
C LEU A 239 -5.81 21.96 -0.30
N ILE A 240 -5.38 20.74 -0.01
CA ILE A 240 -4.79 20.35 1.27
C ILE A 240 -3.49 21.12 1.52
N GLU A 241 -2.59 21.18 0.54
CA GLU A 241 -1.33 21.93 0.61
C GLU A 241 -1.58 23.42 0.89
N ARG A 242 -2.63 24.01 0.31
CA ARG A 242 -2.98 25.43 0.50
C ARG A 242 -3.45 25.75 1.92
N PHE A 243 -4.13 24.81 2.57
CA PHE A 243 -4.77 25.03 3.87
C PHE A 243 -4.03 24.38 5.04
N GLN A 244 -2.82 23.86 4.82
CA GLN A 244 -2.01 23.23 5.87
C GLN A 244 -1.61 24.19 7.00
N ASP A 245 -1.67 25.51 6.77
CA ASP A 245 -1.36 26.54 7.76
C ASP A 245 -2.61 27.23 8.35
N ASP A 246 -3.83 26.76 8.01
CA ASP A 246 -5.11 27.31 8.52
C ASP A 246 -5.81 26.31 9.44
N ASP A 247 -5.63 26.47 10.76
CA ASP A 247 -6.20 25.61 11.81
C ASP A 247 -7.72 25.38 11.71
N ARG A 248 -8.48 26.32 11.13
CA ARG A 248 -9.93 26.19 11.01
C ARG A 248 -10.29 25.29 9.84
N ILE A 249 -9.60 25.50 8.72
CA ILE A 249 -9.85 24.77 7.49
C ILE A 249 -9.25 23.36 7.57
N GLU A 250 -8.12 23.19 8.26
CA GLU A 250 -7.55 21.88 8.60
C GLU A 250 -8.58 21.00 9.32
N LYS A 251 -9.25 21.52 10.35
CA LYS A 251 -10.30 20.78 11.08
C LYS A 251 -11.48 20.42 10.20
N LEU A 252 -11.86 21.29 9.27
CA LEU A 252 -12.92 21.02 8.30
C LEU A 252 -12.52 19.90 7.33
N PHE A 253 -11.33 19.97 6.73
CA PHE A 253 -10.80 18.92 5.87
C PHE A 253 -10.65 17.61 6.61
N ALA A 254 -10.17 17.65 7.85
CA ALA A 254 -10.09 16.47 8.68
C ALA A 254 -11.49 15.85 8.86
N SER A 255 -12.52 16.64 9.16
CA SER A 255 -13.88 16.09 9.30
C SER A 255 -14.44 15.49 8.00
N TRP A 256 -14.07 16.04 6.83
CA TRP A 256 -14.53 15.58 5.52
C TRP A 256 -13.78 14.35 5.00
N LEU A 257 -12.44 14.35 5.11
CA LEU A 257 -11.55 13.24 4.72
C LEU A 257 -11.60 12.08 5.71
N PHE A 258 -12.00 12.33 6.96
CA PHE A 258 -11.95 11.37 8.06
C PHE A 258 -13.29 11.12 8.79
N PRO A 259 -14.43 10.85 8.13
CA PRO A 259 -15.73 10.72 8.81
C PRO A 259 -15.74 9.51 9.75
N THR A 260 -16.46 9.57 10.87
CA THR A 260 -16.56 8.52 11.93
C THR A 260 -16.99 7.13 11.44
N HIS A 261 -17.49 7.00 10.21
CA HIS A 261 -17.99 5.75 9.64
C HIS A 261 -17.28 5.41 8.32
N HIS A 262 -16.25 4.55 8.39
CA HIS A 262 -15.86 3.69 7.26
C HIS A 262 -16.51 2.33 7.52
N SER A 263 -17.34 1.83 6.61
CA SER A 263 -18.15 0.61 6.78
C SER A 263 -17.37 -0.70 6.60
N LEU A 264 -16.11 -0.66 6.14
CA LEU A 264 -15.31 -1.85 5.84
C LEU A 264 -14.19 -2.16 6.85
N ILE A 265 -13.82 -1.21 7.70
CA ILE A 265 -12.81 -1.42 8.76
C ILE A 265 -13.43 -2.03 10.04
N PRO A 266 -14.64 -1.66 10.49
CA PRO A 266 -15.28 -2.29 11.64
C PRO A 266 -15.52 -3.78 11.42
N SER A 267 -15.83 -4.24 10.21
CA SER A 267 -16.01 -5.67 9.92
C SER A 267 -14.67 -6.43 9.93
N GLY A 268 -13.58 -5.86 9.43
CA GLY A 268 -12.23 -6.44 9.51
C GLY A 268 -11.64 -6.46 10.94
N ILE A 269 -11.92 -5.43 11.74
CA ILE A 269 -11.48 -5.38 13.15
C ILE A 269 -12.39 -6.23 14.04
N ALA A 270 -13.71 -6.26 13.81
CA ALA A 270 -14.65 -7.10 14.55
C ALA A 270 -14.45 -8.59 14.27
N SER A 271 -14.11 -8.98 13.04
CA SER A 271 -13.77 -10.37 12.71
C SER A 271 -12.45 -10.82 13.35
N ARG A 272 -11.44 -9.93 13.46
CA ARG A 272 -10.21 -10.22 14.22
C ARG A 272 -10.44 -10.28 15.74
N ARG A 273 -11.32 -9.43 16.30
CA ARG A 273 -11.72 -9.52 17.71
C ARG A 273 -12.52 -10.79 18.01
N GLY A 274 -13.45 -11.16 17.13
CA GLY A 274 -14.21 -12.41 17.25
C GLY A 274 -13.36 -13.67 17.17
N ALA A 275 -12.32 -13.69 16.31
CA ALA A 275 -11.39 -14.81 16.21
C ALA A 275 -10.45 -14.94 17.43
N ALA A 276 -10.08 -13.82 18.06
CA ALA A 276 -9.30 -13.81 19.29
C ALA A 276 -10.13 -14.25 20.52
N GLU A 277 -11.44 -13.99 20.51
CA GLU A 277 -12.37 -14.43 21.56
C GLU A 277 -12.83 -15.89 21.38
N GLN A 278 -12.81 -16.42 20.15
CA GLN A 278 -13.14 -17.81 19.82
C GLN A 278 -11.91 -18.73 19.81
N GLY A 279 -11.21 -18.84 20.94
CA GLY A 279 -10.66 -20.10 21.45
C GLY A 279 -9.83 -21.04 20.55
N SER A 280 -9.18 -20.58 19.49
CA SER A 280 -8.20 -21.40 18.75
C SER A 280 -6.82 -21.24 19.40
N ARG A 281 -6.44 -22.21 20.24
CA ARG A 281 -5.09 -22.33 20.79
C ARG A 281 -4.11 -22.73 19.69
N VAL A 282 -3.71 -21.79 18.84
CA VAL A 282 -2.47 -21.93 18.08
C VAL A 282 -1.32 -21.67 19.07
N ARG A 283 -0.54 -22.71 19.39
CA ARG A 283 0.67 -22.53 20.19
C ARG A 283 1.62 -21.60 19.42
N PRO A 284 2.09 -20.50 20.01
CA PRO A 284 3.18 -19.74 19.39
C PRO A 284 4.43 -20.62 19.32
N PRO A 285 5.29 -20.44 18.29
CA PRO A 285 6.57 -21.12 18.23
C PRO A 285 7.42 -20.77 19.45
N ASN A 286 8.14 -21.76 19.99
CA ASN A 286 8.99 -21.62 21.16
C ASN A 286 10.10 -20.59 20.91
N TRP A 287 9.95 -19.38 21.47
CA TRP A 287 11.03 -18.40 21.52
C TRP A 287 11.91 -18.68 22.74
N THR A 288 13.16 -19.10 22.51
CA THR A 288 14.15 -19.25 23.58
C THR A 288 14.73 -17.87 23.92
N ARG A 289 14.61 -17.46 25.18
CA ARG A 289 15.06 -16.17 25.69
C ARG A 289 16.58 -16.19 25.88
N VAL A 290 17.34 -15.50 25.02
CA VAL A 290 18.78 -15.30 25.24
C VAL A 290 18.97 -14.06 26.13
N ARG A 291 19.59 -14.25 27.30
CA ARG A 291 19.97 -13.19 28.23
C ARG A 291 21.22 -12.47 27.71
N SER A 292 21.05 -11.28 27.14
CA SER A 292 21.90 -10.07 27.29
C SER A 292 21.77 -9.16 26.08
N GLY A 293 21.33 -7.91 26.32
CA GLY A 293 21.53 -6.72 25.49
C GLY A 293 21.13 -6.78 24.01
N LEU A 294 20.00 -6.17 23.66
CA LEU A 294 19.69 -5.82 22.26
C LEU A 294 20.49 -4.59 21.84
N VAL A 295 21.57 -4.81 21.07
CA VAL A 295 22.13 -3.81 20.15
C VAL A 295 21.67 -4.22 18.76
N PHE A 296 20.73 -3.47 18.19
CA PHE A 296 20.32 -3.66 16.80
C PHE A 296 21.37 -2.96 15.91
N ARG A 297 22.33 -3.73 15.36
CA ARG A 297 23.08 -3.28 14.19
C ARG A 297 22.23 -3.61 12.97
N VAL A 298 21.78 -2.58 12.26
CA VAL A 298 21.22 -2.72 10.91
C VAL A 298 22.32 -3.33 10.05
N ALA A 299 22.19 -4.61 9.73
CA ALA A 299 23.01 -5.21 8.69
C ALA A 299 22.52 -4.67 7.36
N GLU A 300 23.41 -4.01 6.62
CA GLU A 300 23.24 -3.79 5.20
C GLU A 300 23.14 -5.16 4.53
N PHE A 301 21.97 -5.44 3.95
CA PHE A 301 21.69 -6.56 3.05
C PHE A 301 20.95 -6.01 1.83
#